data_AF-A0A3R6YQQ2-F1
#
_entry.id   AF-A0A3R6YQQ2-F1
#
_cell.length_a   1.000
_cell.length_b   1.000
_cell.length_c   1.000
_cell.angle_alpha   90.00
_cell.angle_beta   90.00
_cell.angle_gamma   90.00
#
_symmetry.space_group_name_H-M   'P 1'
#
loop_
_entity.id
_entity.type
_entity.pdbx_description
1 polymer ?
#
loop_
_entity_poly.entity_id
_entity_poly.type
_entity_poly.pdbx_seq_one_letter_code
_entity_poly.pdbx_strand_id
1 'polypeptide(L)' 'LAASVLKCGKRKIWLDPNESTEIALANSRQNIRKLVKDGFVIRKPEIIHSRARFTK' A
#
# COMPACT_ATOMS: atom_id res chain seq x y z
N LEU A 1 -7.23 -3.06 7.48
CA LEU A 1 -8.02 -1.91 7.02
C LEU A 1 -7.52 -1.35 5.68
N ALA A 2 -6.27 -0.90 5.59
CA ALA A 2 -5.66 -0.33 4.37
C ALA A 2 -5.79 -1.19 3.10
N ALA A 3 -5.52 -2.49 3.20
CA ALA A 3 -5.70 -3.46 2.11
C ALA A 3 -7.10 -3.43 1.47
N SER A 4 -8.14 -3.33 2.28
CA SER A 4 -9.54 -3.27 1.82
C SER A 4 -9.88 -1.92 1.18
N VAL A 5 -9.23 -0.84 1.60
CA VAL A 5 -9.43 0.51 1.02
C VAL A 5 -8.76 0.61 -0.35
N LEU A 6 -7.55 0.06 -0.49
CA LEU A 6 -6.74 0.08 -1.72
C LEU A 6 -7.05 -1.08 -2.69
N LYS A 7 -7.99 -1.97 -2.34
CA LYS A 7 -8.34 -3.19 -3.09
C LYS A 7 -7.09 -4.03 -3.46
N CYS A 8 -6.20 -4.24 -2.49
CA CYS A 8 -4.97 -5.00 -2.68
C CYS A 8 -4.73 -5.99 -1.52
N GLY A 9 -3.84 -6.98 -1.72
CA GLY A 9 -3.44 -7.91 -0.67
C GLY A 9 -2.52 -7.26 0.36
N LYS A 10 -2.51 -7.76 1.60
CA LYS A 10 -1.70 -7.23 2.73
C LYS A 10 -0.20 -7.07 2.38
N ARG A 11 0.34 -7.98 1.57
CA ARG A 11 1.74 -7.96 1.09
C ARG A 11 2.10 -6.74 0.24
N LYS A 12 1.10 -6.09 -0.38
CA LYS A 12 1.27 -4.95 -1.28
C LYS A 12 1.16 -3.60 -0.57
N ILE A 13 0.84 -3.56 0.72
CA ILE A 13 0.86 -2.29 1.47
C ILE A 13 2.27 -2.03 1.95
N TRP A 14 2.74 -0.81 1.69
CA TRP A 14 3.87 -0.21 2.36
C TRP A 14 3.35 0.82 3.36
N LEU A 15 3.96 0.84 4.54
CA LEU A 15 3.69 1.79 5.62
C LEU A 15 5.02 2.51 5.89
N ASP A 16 4.96 3.83 6.03
CA ASP A 16 6.14 4.61 6.40
C ASP A 16 6.57 4.25 7.85
N PRO A 17 7.81 3.79 8.07
CA PRO A 17 8.32 3.51 9.40
C PRO A 17 8.50 4.78 10.26
N ASN A 18 8.68 5.95 9.64
CA ASN A 18 8.89 7.20 10.38
C ASN A 18 7.60 7.71 11.02
N GLU A 19 6.47 7.52 10.34
CA GLU A 19 5.13 7.98 10.78
C GLU A 19 4.29 6.87 11.43
N SER A 20 4.95 5.92 12.10
CA SER A 20 4.28 4.76 12.72
C SER A 20 3.23 5.16 13.77
N THR A 21 3.45 6.27 14.47
CA THR A 21 2.53 6.83 15.49
C THR A 21 1.26 7.38 14.86
N GLU A 22 1.36 8.15 13.78
CA GLU A 22 0.21 8.69 13.07
C GLU A 22 -0.61 7.60 12.36
N ILE A 23 0.07 6.61 11.78
CA ILE A 23 -0.57 5.43 11.19
C ILE A 23 -1.34 4.64 12.26
N ALA A 24 -0.82 4.52 13.48
CA ALA A 24 -1.49 3.82 14.58
C ALA A 24 -2.76 4.54 15.06
N LEU A 25 -2.82 5.87 14.94
CA LEU A 25 -4.02 6.66 15.28
C LEU A 25 -5.12 6.58 14.21
N ALA A 26 -4.81 6.11 12.99
CA ALA A 26 -5.74 6.05 11.87
C ALA A 26 -6.70 4.83 11.93
N ASN A 27 -7.68 4.90 12.83
CA ASN A 27 -8.64 3.82 13.10
C ASN A 27 -9.85 3.77 12.14
N SER A 28 -10.00 4.74 11.23
CA SER A 28 -11.14 4.84 10.31
C SER A 28 -10.75 4.68 8.84
N ARG A 29 -11.70 4.24 7.99
CA ARG A 29 -11.47 4.13 6.54
C ARG A 29 -11.21 5.50 5.89
N GLN A 30 -11.78 6.57 6.42
CA GLN A 30 -11.55 7.93 5.92
C GLN A 30 -10.13 8.41 6.26
N ASN A 31 -9.64 8.14 7.48
CA ASN A 31 -8.29 8.54 7.89
C ASN A 31 -7.22 7.81 7.08
N ILE A 32 -7.41 6.50 6.85
CA ILE A 32 -6.52 5.72 5.97
C ILE A 32 -6.49 6.30 4.54
N ARG A 33 -7.61 6.81 4.01
CA ARG A 33 -7.62 7.45 2.68
C ARG A 33 -6.85 8.77 2.64
N LYS A 34 -6.83 9.53 3.74
CA LYS A 34 -5.99 10.72 3.88
C LYS A 34 -4.52 10.34 3.83
N LEU A 35 -4.10 9.39 4.68
CA LEU A 35 -2.71 8.89 4.70
C LEU A 35 -2.25 8.30 3.36
N VAL A 36 -3.15 7.68 2.59
CA VAL A 36 -2.87 7.23 1.22
C VAL A 36 -2.65 8.41 0.26
N LYS A 37 -3.43 9.48 0.40
CA LYS A 37 -3.30 10.70 -0.41
C LYS A 37 -2.02 11.46 -0.05
N ASP A 38 -1.66 11.46 1.23
CA ASP A 38 -0.47 12.14 1.76
C ASP A 38 0.82 11.34 1.48
N GLY A 39 0.70 10.04 1.20
CA GLY A 39 1.81 9.18 0.76
C GLY A 39 2.44 8.32 1.86
N PHE A 40 1.94 8.38 3.10
CA PHE A 40 2.42 7.52 4.20
C PHE A 40 2.00 6.05 4.05
N VAL A 41 0.95 5.80 3.28
CA VAL A 41 0.47 4.45 2.94
C VAL A 41 0.44 4.26 1.44
N ILE A 42 1.30 3.38 0.92
CA ILE A 42 1.49 3.21 -0.53
C ILE A 42 1.18 1.77 -0.95
N ARG A 43 0.55 1.62 -2.12
CA ARG A 43 0.44 0.32 -2.80
C ARG A 43 1.72 0.05 -3.59
N LYS A 44 2.50 -0.95 -3.15
CA LYS A 44 3.66 -1.46 -3.90
C LYS A 44 3.21 -2.05 -5.25
N PRO A 45 4.01 -1.88 -6.32
CA PRO A 45 3.70 -2.47 -7.62
C PRO A 45 3.68 -4.02 -7.57
N GLU A 46 3.08 -4.61 -8.59
CA GLU A 46 3.13 -6.05 -8.77
C GLU A 46 4.54 -6.52 -9.13
N ILE A 47 4.91 -7.73 -8.68
CA ILE A 47 6.20 -8.30 -9.08
C ILE A 47 5.96 -8.88 -10.47
N ILE A 48 6.57 -8.28 -11.49
CA ILE A 48 6.38 -8.71 -12.87
C ILE A 48 7.33 -9.87 -13.16
N HIS A 49 6.79 -10.96 -13.73
CA HIS A 49 7.61 -11.99 -14.36
C HIS A 49 7.90 -11.60 -15.80
N SER A 50 9.18 -11.49 -16.16
CA SER A 50 9.59 -11.16 -17.54
C SER A 50 9.17 -12.25 -18.52
N ARG A 51 8.55 -11.86 -19.64
CA ARG A 51 8.17 -12.76 -20.75
C ARG A 51 9.24 -12.85 -21.84
N ALA A 52 10.33 -12.10 -21.75
CA ALA A 52 11.36 -11.99 -22.81
C ALA A 52 11.95 -13.33 -23.26
N ARG A 53 11.97 -14.35 -22.39
CA ARG A 53 12.46 -15.70 -22.72
C ARG A 53 11.47 -16.56 -23.50
N PHE A 54 10.16 -16.34 -23.33
CA PHE A 54 9.13 -17.08 -24.05
C PHE A 54 8.82 -16.45 -25.41
N THR A 55 9.00 -15.14 -25.53
CA THR A 55 8.72 -14.39 -26.77
C THR A 55 9.90 -14.33 -27.74
N LYS A 56 11.09 -14.82 -27.35
CA LYS A 56 12.25 -14.98 -28.23
C LYS A 56 12.19 -16.37 -28.87
#